data_AF-A0A2K2V4M9-F1
#
_entry.id   AF-A0A2K2V4M9-F1
#
_cell.length_a   1.000
_cell.length_b   1.000
_cell.length_c   1.000
_cell.angle_alpha   90.00
_cell.angle_beta   90.00
_cell.angle_gamma   90.00
#
_symmetry.space_group_name_H-M   'P 1'
#
loop_
_entity.id
_entity.type
_entity.pdbx_description
1 polymer ?
#
loop_
_entity_poly.entity_id
_entity_poly.type
_entity_poly.pdbx_seq_one_letter_code
_entity_poly.pdbx_strand_id
1 'polypeptide(L)' 'MPWVLVPSSIAEEIERRARESDLIVAEVLIEMLSSDLDPPQLSERCIEGSLDLINQAREELERGDLRQASEKI' A
#
# COMPACT_ATOMS: atom_id res chain seq x y z
N MET A 1 -4.90 14.02 1.39
CA MET A 1 -3.74 13.15 1.09
C MET A 1 -2.50 13.72 1.74
N PRO A 2 -1.92 13.07 2.77
CA PRO A 2 -0.50 13.23 3.02
C PRO A 2 0.25 12.58 1.85
N TRP A 3 1.13 13.32 1.20
CA TRP A 3 2.06 12.76 0.22
C TRP A 3 3.38 12.49 0.92
N VAL A 4 4.02 11.37 0.59
CA VAL A 4 5.35 11.02 1.09
C VAL A 4 6.33 11.19 -0.05
N LEU A 5 7.33 12.05 0.14
CA LEU A 5 8.45 12.17 -0.78
C LEU A 5 9.50 11.13 -0.41
N VAL A 6 9.88 10.30 -1.38
CA VAL A 6 10.98 9.35 -1.25
C VAL A 6 12.00 9.56 -2.38
N PRO A 7 13.30 9.30 -2.14
CA PRO A 7 14.28 9.26 -3.22
C PRO A 7 13.91 8.22 -4.29
N SER A 8 14.23 8.48 -5.56
CA SER A 8 13.92 7.57 -6.68
C SER A 8 14.46 6.15 -6.45
N SER A 9 15.65 6.01 -5.90
CA SER A 9 16.25 4.71 -5.59
C SER A 9 15.44 3.90 -4.56
N ILE A 10 14.73 4.58 -3.64
CA ILE A 10 13.88 3.92 -2.65
C ILE A 10 12.56 3.49 -3.30
N ALA A 11 11.96 4.35 -4.13
CA ALA A 11 10.75 3.99 -4.88
C ALA A 11 11.01 2.77 -5.78
N GLU A 12 12.11 2.77 -6.52
CA GLU A 12 12.52 1.66 -7.39
C GLU A 12 12.69 0.35 -6.61
N GLU A 13 13.30 0.41 -5.42
CA GLU A 13 13.50 -0.77 -4.57
C GLU A 13 12.17 -1.31 -4.01
N ILE A 14 11.27 -0.43 -3.57
CA ILE A 14 9.94 -0.82 -3.09
C ILE A 14 9.14 -1.48 -4.21
N GLU A 15 9.15 -0.89 -5.41
CA GLU A 15 8.50 -1.47 -6.58
C GLU A 15 9.13 -2.80 -7.02
N ARG A 16 10.46 -2.93 -6.95
CA ARG A 16 11.16 -4.18 -7.28
C ARG A 16 10.71 -5.30 -6.36
N ARG A 17 10.66 -5.04 -5.04
CA ARG A 17 10.19 -6.03 -4.06
C ARG A 17 8.73 -6.41 -4.27
N ALA A 18 7.87 -5.41 -4.52
CA ALA A 18 6.46 -5.63 -4.85
C ALA A 18 6.31 -6.63 -6.01
N ARG A 19 7.04 -6.41 -7.11
CA ARG A 19 7.04 -7.31 -8.27
C ARG A 19 7.61 -8.70 -7.99
N GLU A 20 8.68 -8.80 -7.21
CA GLU A 20 9.31 -10.09 -6.90
C GLU A 20 8.47 -10.95 -5.96
N SER A 21 7.64 -10.31 -5.13
CA SER A 21 6.81 -10.96 -4.12
C SER A 21 5.33 -11.09 -4.52
N ASP A 22 4.95 -10.64 -5.72
CA ASP A 22 3.56 -10.55 -6.19
C ASP A 22 2.65 -9.77 -5.22
N LEU A 23 3.22 -8.70 -4.64
CA LEU A 23 2.58 -7.81 -3.69
C LEU A 23 2.37 -6.43 -4.32
N ILE A 24 1.45 -5.65 -3.75
CA ILE A 24 1.37 -4.22 -4.05
C ILE A 24 2.33 -3.41 -3.16
N VAL A 25 2.70 -2.21 -3.62
CA VAL A 25 3.61 -1.29 -2.89
C VAL A 25 3.16 -1.05 -1.44
N ALA A 26 1.84 -0.98 -1.21
CA ALA A 26 1.29 -0.79 0.13
C ALA A 26 1.63 -1.95 1.08
N GLU A 27 1.56 -3.20 0.61
CA GLU A 27 1.85 -4.39 1.41
C GLU A 27 3.34 -4.48 1.77
N VAL A 28 4.22 -4.15 0.82
CA VAL A 28 5.67 -4.07 1.07
C VAL A 28 5.99 -3.05 2.17
N LEU A 29 5.35 -1.88 2.13
CA LEU A 29 5.53 -0.85 3.15
C LEU A 29 5.01 -1.30 4.52
N ILE A 30 3.85 -1.98 4.55
CA ILE A 30 3.31 -2.55 5.79
C ILE A 30 4.29 -3.56 6.37
N GLU A 31 4.81 -4.49 5.57
CA GLU A 31 5.78 -5.48 6.03
C GLU A 31 7.05 -4.83 6.61
N MET A 32 7.61 -3.83 5.92
CA MET A 32 8.78 -3.08 6.39
C MET A 32 8.53 -2.39 7.73
N LEU A 33 7.36 -1.77 7.91
CA LEU A 33 6.99 -1.04 9.13
C LEU A 33 6.51 -1.96 10.27
N SER A 34 6.13 -3.19 9.95
CA SER A 34 5.68 -4.20 10.92
C SER A 34 6.80 -4.77 11.79
N SER A 35 8.06 -4.56 11.41
CA SER A 35 9.22 -5.17 12.08
C SER A 35 9.43 -4.66 13.52
N ASP A 36 8.87 -3.49 13.87
CA ASP A 36 9.02 -2.83 15.18
C ASP A 36 7.68 -2.61 15.92
N LEU A 37 6.55 -3.14 15.41
CA LEU A 37 5.21 -2.92 16.00
C LEU A 37 4.77 -4.07 16.91
N ASP A 38 4.11 -3.72 18.03
CA ASP A 38 3.45 -4.69 18.90
C ASP A 38 2.29 -5.36 18.14
N PRO A 39 2.14 -6.70 18.15
CA PRO A 39 1.21 -7.43 17.27
C PRO A 39 -0.25 -6.93 17.26
N PRO A 40 -0.85 -6.49 18.39
CA PRO A 40 -2.21 -5.97 18.40
C PRO A 40 -2.36 -4.63 17.67
N GLN A 41 -1.37 -3.74 17.83
CA GLN A 41 -1.38 -2.41 17.20
C GLN A 41 -1.18 -2.53 15.70
N LEU A 42 -0.35 -3.49 15.28
CA LEU A 42 -0.16 -3.81 13.86
C LEU A 42 -1.48 -4.28 13.23
N SER A 43 -2.22 -5.18 13.89
CA SER A 43 -3.49 -5.69 13.35
C SER A 43 -4.53 -4.59 13.14
N GLU A 44 -4.65 -3.65 14.06
CA GLU A 44 -5.57 -2.51 13.94
C GLU A 44 -5.17 -1.61 12.76
N ARG A 45 -3.87 -1.29 12.64
CA ARG A 45 -3.33 -0.48 11.54
C ARG A 45 -3.48 -1.15 10.16
N CYS A 46 -3.34 -2.47 10.09
CA CYS A 46 -3.57 -3.21 8.85
C CYS A 46 -5.05 -3.15 8.44
N ILE A 47 -5.99 -3.31 9.38
CA ILE A 47 -7.43 -3.20 9.10
C ILE A 47 -7.78 -1.79 8.61
N GLU A 48 -7.28 -0.75 9.29
CA GLU A 48 -7.46 0.64 8.86
C GLU A 48 -6.90 0.87 7.45
N GLY A 49 -5.67 0.42 7.19
CA GLY A 49 -5.02 0.56 5.89
C GLY A 49 -5.75 -0.18 4.76
N SER A 50 -6.23 -1.40 5.01
CA SER A 50 -7.03 -2.16 4.04
C SER A 50 -8.37 -1.49 3.73
N LEU A 51 -9.04 -0.92 4.73
CA LEU A 51 -10.28 -0.16 4.52
C LEU A 51 -10.04 1.09 3.67
N ASP A 52 -8.93 1.79 3.90
CA ASP A 52 -8.53 2.95 3.10
C ASP A 52 -8.23 2.58 1.64
N LEU A 53 -7.56 1.44 1.41
CA LEU A 53 -7.30 0.94 0.06
C LEU A 53 -8.61 0.60 -0.68
N ILE A 54 -9.57 -0.07 -0.02
CA ILE A 54 -10.87 -0.39 -0.61
C ILE A 54 -11.65 0.89 -0.95
N ASN A 55 -11.64 1.89 -0.07
CA ASN A 55 -12.29 3.17 -0.34
C ASN A 55 -11.66 3.88 -1.54
N GLN A 56 -10.33 3.86 -1.68
CA GLN A 56 -9.63 4.40 -2.84
C GLN A 56 -9.97 3.63 -4.12
N ALA A 57 -9.99 2.30 -4.07
CA ALA A 57 -10.38 1.47 -5.21
C ALA A 57 -11.78 1.86 -5.71
N ARG A 58 -12.73 2.09 -4.80
CA ARG A 58 -14.07 2.58 -5.16
C ARG A 58 -14.02 3.95 -5.86
N GLU A 59 -13.24 4.90 -5.34
CA GLU A 59 -13.12 6.23 -5.97
C GLU A 59 -12.49 6.16 -7.37
N GLU A 60 -11.47 5.33 -7.57
CA GLU A 60 -10.84 5.14 -8.89
C GLU A 60 -11.78 4.43 -9.87
N LEU A 61 -12.59 3.47 -9.39
CA LEU A 61 -13.66 2.86 -10.19
C LEU A 61 -14.73 3.87 -10.61
N GLU A 62 -15.13 4.78 -9.71
CA GLU A 62 -16.08 5.87 -10.03
C GLU A 62 -15.51 6.84 -11.07
N ARG A 63 -14.18 7.04 -11.09
CA ARG A 63 -13.46 7.84 -12.10
C ARG A 63 -13.20 7.07 -13.40
N GLY A 64 -13.42 5.75 -13.42
CA GLY A 64 -13.17 4.88 -14.57
C GLY A 64 -11.70 4.46 -14.74
N ASP A 65 -10.83 4.70 -13.77
CA ASP A 65 -9.42 4.29 -13.82
C ASP A 65 -9.26 2.86 -13.28
N LEU A 66 -9.53 1.89 -14.16
CA LEU A 66 -9.43 0.47 -13.82
C LEU A 66 -8.02 0.04 -13.42
N ARG A 67 -6.99 0.70 -13.97
CA ARG A 67 -5.60 0.37 -13.66
C ARG A 67 -5.29 0.77 -12.23
N GLN A 68 -5.57 2.02 -11.85
CA GLN A 68 -5.34 2.47 -10.47
C GLN A 68 -6.22 1.71 -9.48
N ALA A 69 -7.48 1.41 -9.83
CA ALA A 69 -8.34 0.60 -8.97
C ALA A 69 -7.75 -0.79 -8.68
N SER A 70 -7.15 -1.45 -9.68
CA SER A 70 -6.51 -2.76 -9.51
C SER A 70 -5.24 -2.74 -8.66
N GLU A 71 -4.60 -1.58 -8.48
CA GLU A 71 -3.41 -1.46 -7.62
C GLU A 71 -3.79 -1.31 -6.13
N LYS A 72 -5.09 -1.23 -5.81
CA LYS A 72 -5.64 -1.04 -4.45
C LYS A 72 -6.39 -2.26 -3.92
N ILE A 73 -6.49 -3.35 -4.70
CA ILE A 73 -7.17 -4.61 -4.36
C ILE A 73 -6.22 -5.76 -4.70
#